data_AF-A0A8C5ZAD0-F1
#
_entry.id   AF-A0A8C5ZAD0-F1
#
_cell.length_a   1.000
_cell.length_b   1.000
_cell.length_c   1.000
_cell.angle_alpha   90.00
_cell.angle_beta   90.00
_cell.angle_gamma   90.00
#
_symmetry.space_group_name_H-M   'P 1'
#
loop_
_entity.id
_entity.type
_entity.pdbx_description
1 polymer ?
#
loop_
_entity_poly.entity_id
_entity_poly.type
_entity_poly.pdbx_seq_one_letter_code
_entity_poly.pdbx_strand_id
1 'polypeptide(L)' 'MSRVLQNDAEPEPQMRAEIQDMKQEFSTVNKMDEFARYARLEWKINKMVDQLKTYVKARTAQLAKIK' A
#
# COMPACT_ATOMS: atom_id res chain seq x y z
N MET A 1 -14.09 -6.61 24.43
CA MET A 1 -14.74 -7.06 23.18
C MET A 1 -13.73 -6.95 22.06
N SER A 2 -12.86 -7.95 21.95
CA SER A 2 -11.82 -8.04 20.93
C SER A 2 -12.43 -8.60 19.65
N ARG A 3 -12.62 -7.74 18.65
CA ARG A 3 -13.05 -8.17 17.32
C ARG A 3 -12.33 -7.30 16.31
N VAL A 4 -11.22 -7.82 15.79
CA VAL A 4 -10.75 -7.80 14.39
C VAL A 4 -9.29 -8.27 14.46
N LEU A 5 -9.12 -9.55 14.81
CA LEU A 5 -8.02 -10.37 14.34
C LEU A 5 -8.59 -11.12 13.14
N GLN A 6 -8.80 -10.40 12.04
CA GLN A 6 -9.11 -10.97 10.74
C GLN A 6 -8.20 -10.27 9.76
N ASN A 7 -7.00 -10.81 9.62
CA ASN A 7 -6.23 -10.96 8.39
C ASN A 7 -4.80 -11.36 8.78
N ASP A 8 -4.61 -12.62 9.17
CA ASP A 8 -3.28 -13.28 9.23
C ASP A 8 -2.80 -13.65 7.81
N ALA A 9 -3.09 -12.80 6.82
CA ALA A 9 -2.36 -12.77 5.57
C ALA A 9 -1.20 -11.80 5.81
N GLU A 10 0.04 -12.21 5.52
CA GLU A 10 1.19 -11.30 5.57
C GLU A 10 0.75 -9.95 4.97
N PRO A 11 0.75 -8.84 5.74
CA PRO A 11 0.16 -7.59 5.26
C PRO A 11 0.93 -7.04 4.06
N GLU A 12 2.16 -7.48 3.85
CA GLU A 12 3.03 -7.08 2.75
C GLU A 12 2.49 -7.47 1.34
N PRO A 13 2.24 -8.74 1.01
CA PRO A 13 1.69 -9.13 -0.30
C PRO A 13 0.33 -8.50 -0.59
N GLN A 14 -0.54 -8.33 0.42
CA GLN A 14 -1.82 -7.66 0.25
C GLN A 14 -1.64 -6.19 -0.10
N MET A 15 -0.80 -5.46 0.65
CA MET A 15 -0.49 -4.05 0.35
C MET A 15 0.16 -3.89 -1.03
N ARG A 16 1.00 -4.84 -1.46
CA ARG A 16 1.61 -4.85 -2.80
C ARG A 16 0.56 -5.03 -3.90
N ALA A 17 -0.40 -5.95 -3.72
CA ALA A 17 -1.50 -6.15 -4.65
C ALA A 17 -2.36 -4.89 -4.78
N GLU A 18 -2.76 -4.29 -3.65
CA GLU A 18 -3.56 -3.06 -3.65
C GLU A 18 -2.83 -1.88 -4.32
N ILE A 19 -1.52 -1.74 -4.12
CA ILE A 19 -0.73 -0.71 -4.82
C ILE A 19 -0.71 -0.97 -6.33
N GLN A 20 -0.59 -2.22 -6.76
CA GLN A 20 -0.61 -2.58 -8.17
C GLN A 20 -1.96 -2.28 -8.81
N ASP A 21 -3.05 -2.66 -8.16
CA ASP A 21 -4.40 -2.38 -8.63
C ASP A 21 -4.65 -0.88 -8.76
N MET A 22 -4.25 -0.09 -7.76
CA MET A 22 -4.36 1.37 -7.84
C MET A 22 -3.48 1.96 -8.94
N LYS A 23 -2.28 1.43 -9.19
CA LYS A 23 -1.44 1.88 -10.32
C LYS A 23 -2.07 1.58 -11.66
N GLN A 24 -2.78 0.45 -11.77
CA GLN A 24 -3.53 0.09 -12.97
C GLN A 24 -4.75 0.99 -13.15
N GLU A 25 -5.46 1.34 -12.07
CA GLU A 25 -6.51 2.35 -12.15
C GLU A 25 -5.92 3.71 -12.56
N PHE A 26 -4.79 4.11 -11.98
CA PHE A 26 -4.11 5.37 -12.28
C PHE A 26 -3.75 5.55 -13.75
N SER A 27 -3.31 4.49 -14.42
CA SER A 27 -2.96 4.56 -15.85
C SER A 27 -4.18 4.74 -16.75
N THR A 28 -5.38 4.47 -16.25
CA THR A 28 -6.64 4.68 -16.98
C THR A 28 -7.27 6.06 -16.73
N VAL A 29 -6.84 6.78 -15.69
CA VAL A 29 -7.40 8.09 -15.33
C VAL A 29 -6.73 9.18 -16.17
N ASN A 30 -7.54 9.95 -16.91
CA ASN A 30 -7.04 11.10 -17.66
C ASN A 30 -6.69 12.24 -16.69
N LYS A 31 -5.42 12.61 -16.63
CA LYS A 31 -4.91 13.67 -15.74
C LYS A 31 -5.56 15.04 -15.96
N MET A 32 -5.93 15.35 -17.20
CA MET A 32 -6.50 16.66 -17.56
C MET A 32 -7.99 16.72 -17.25
N ASP A 33 -8.74 15.69 -17.64
CA ASP A 33 -10.21 15.68 -17.51
C ASP A 33 -10.67 15.27 -16.10
N GLU A 34 -9.89 14.41 -15.44
CA GLU A 34 -10.20 13.85 -14.12
C GLU A 34 -9.16 14.23 -13.05
N PHE A 35 -8.62 15.46 -13.11
CA PHE A 35 -7.53 15.93 -12.23
C PHE A 35 -7.77 15.65 -10.74
N ALA A 36 -8.99 15.87 -10.25
CA ALA A 36 -9.33 15.62 -8.84
C ALA A 36 -9.30 14.14 -8.45
N ARG A 37 -9.61 13.24 -9.39
CA ARG A 37 -9.50 11.80 -9.19
C ARG A 37 -8.03 11.39 -9.27
N TYR A 38 -7.32 11.85 -10.30
CA TYR A 38 -5.89 11.61 -10.50
C TYR A 38 -5.09 11.99 -9.24
N ALA A 39 -5.26 13.20 -8.72
CA ALA A 39 -4.53 13.68 -7.54
C ALA A 39 -4.83 12.87 -6.27
N ARG A 40 -6.09 12.47 -6.06
CA ARG A 40 -6.46 11.59 -4.92
C ARG A 40 -5.83 10.22 -5.05
N LEU A 41 -5.81 9.68 -6.26
CA LEU A 41 -5.28 8.35 -6.53
C LEU A 41 -3.75 8.35 -6.41
N GLU A 42 -3.08 9.37 -6.94
CA GLU A 42 -1.65 9.62 -6.74
C GLU A 42 -1.29 9.71 -5.25
N TRP A 43 -2.05 10.49 -4.49
CA TRP A 43 -1.86 10.61 -3.04
C TRP A 43 -2.06 9.27 -2.32
N LYS A 44 -3.12 8.53 -2.64
CA LYS A 44 -3.42 7.23 -2.01
C LYS A 44 -2.32 6.20 -2.33
N ILE A 45 -1.84 6.16 -3.57
CA ILE A 45 -0.71 5.31 -3.98
C ILE A 45 0.54 5.65 -3.17
N ASN A 46 0.90 6.93 -3.09
CA ASN A 46 2.09 7.36 -2.36
C ASN A 46 2.00 6.99 -0.87
N LYS A 47 0.84 7.22 -0.25
CA LYS A 47 0.59 6.84 1.15
C LYS A 47 0.78 5.34 1.40
N MET A 48 0.16 4.50 0.57
CA MET A 48 0.26 3.04 0.72
C MET A 48 1.69 2.54 0.47
N VAL A 49 2.39 3.11 -0.51
CA VAL A 49 3.80 2.82 -0.80
C VAL A 49 4.70 3.14 0.40
N ASP A 50 4.50 4.29 1.06
CA ASP A 50 5.32 4.67 2.22
C ASP A 50 5.03 3.81 3.45
N GLN A 51 3.76 3.39 3.65
CA GLN A 51 3.40 2.41 4.67
C GLN A 51 4.09 1.06 4.41
N LEU A 52 4.11 0.59 3.16
CA LEU A 52 4.78 -0.65 2.77
C LEU A 52 6.29 -0.58 3.02
N LYS A 53 6.95 0.52 2.63
CA LYS A 53 8.39 0.72 2.90
C LYS A 53 8.70 0.64 4.39
N THR A 54 7.89 1.30 5.21
CA THR A 54 8.06 1.30 6.68
C THR A 54 7.91 -0.10 7.26
N TYR A 55 6.90 -0.85 6.81
CA TYR A 55 6.66 -2.23 7.22
C TYR A 55 7.84 -3.15 6.86
N VAL A 56 8.29 -3.12 5.60
CA VAL A 56 9.41 -3.95 5.12
C VAL A 56 10.70 -3.64 5.90
N LYS A 57 10.98 -2.35 6.16
CA LYS A 57 12.14 -1.93 6.95
C LYS A 57 12.08 -2.47 8.39
N ALA A 58 10.92 -2.36 9.04
CA ALA A 58 10.72 -2.89 10.39
C ALA A 58 10.88 -4.42 10.44
N ARG A 59 10.28 -5.14 9.48
CA ARG A 59 10.38 -6.60 9.36
C ARG A 59 11.82 -7.06 9.13
N THR A 60 12.56 -6.36 8.27
CA THR A 60 13.98 -6.66 8.01
C THR A 60 14.84 -6.43 9.24
N ALA A 61 14.60 -5.34 9.98
CA ALA A 61 15.32 -5.04 11.22
C ALA A 61 15.00 -6.06 12.33
N GLN A 62 13.78 -6.58 12.40
CA GLN A 62 13.41 -7.66 13.33
C GLN A 62 14.12 -8.97 12.96
N LEU A 63 14.11 -9.37 11.68
CA LEU A 63 14.79 -10.57 11.21
C LEU A 63 16.29 -10.53 11.46
N ALA A 64 16.92 -9.36 11.33
CA ALA A 64 18.35 -9.17 11.60
C ALA A 64 18.73 -9.30 13.08
N LYS A 65 17.77 -9.16 14.02
CA LYS A 65 18.00 -9.35 15.46
C LYS A 65 17.84 -10.80 15.91
N ILE A 66 17.19 -11.63 15.09
CA ILE A 66 16.90 -13.04 15.39
C ILE A 66 18.01 -13.95 14.83
N LYS A 67 18.76 -13.49 13.83
CA LYS A 67 19.99 -14.12 13.35
C LYS A 67 21.18 -13.74 14.22
#